data_AF-A0A820IHJ2-F1
#
_entry.id   AF-A0A820IHJ2-F1
#
_cell.length_a   1.000
_cell.length_b   1.000
_cell.length_c   1.000
_cell.angle_alpha   90.00
_cell.angle_beta   90.00
_cell.angle_gamma   90.00
#
_symmetry.space_group_name_H-M   'P 1'
#
loop_
_entity.id
_entity.type
_entity.pdbx_description
1 polymer ?
#
loop_
_entity_poly.entity_id
_entity_poly.type
_entity_poly.pdbx_seq_one_letter_code
_entity_poly.pdbx_strand_id
1 'polypeptide(L)'
;MVKYIESVFNISSSISSILTGSIVVPADVCGTITGGYLIRRYHMNIFQCIQFILISCSLSLIFLISLIFIKCKSNIKYESDNQCSQFCNCSPYIYQPVCFQQQITFLSPCYAGCTTVNGTVR
;
A
#
# COMPACT_ATOMS: atom_id res chain seq x y z
N MET A 1 -1.86 1.54 12.53
CA MET A 1 -1.29 1.98 11.24
C MET A 1 0.08 2.63 11.38
N VAL A 2 0.30 3.56 12.32
CA VAL A 2 1.56 4.35 12.41
C VAL A 2 2.83 3.49 12.54
N LYS A 3 2.84 2.48 13.43
CA LYS A 3 3.99 1.58 13.62
C LYS A 3 4.40 0.79 12.36
N TYR A 4 3.45 0.52 11.47
CA TYR A 4 3.74 -0.15 10.20
C TYR A 4 4.48 0.79 9.24
N ILE A 5 4.06 2.05 9.16
CA ILE A 5 4.73 3.08 8.35
C ILE A 5 6.13 3.36 8.89
N GLU A 6 6.27 3.42 10.21
CA GLU A 6 7.56 3.60 10.90
C GLU A 6 8.54 2.47 10.56
N SER A 7 8.09 1.21 10.60
CA SER A 7 8.94 0.05 10.27
C SER A 7 9.26 -0.10 8.79
N VAL A 8 8.39 0.35 7.88
CA VAL A 8 8.56 0.19 6.43
C VAL A 8 9.36 1.34 5.82
N PHE A 9 9.20 2.56 6.34
CA PHE A 9 9.85 3.75 5.78
C PHE A 9 11.04 4.21 6.62
N ASN A 10 11.28 3.61 7.80
CA ASN A 10 12.36 4.00 8.71
C ASN A 10 12.30 5.51 9.07
N ILE A 11 11.09 6.04 9.17
CA ILE A 11 10.79 7.44 9.48
C ILE A 11 10.42 7.53 10.96
N SER A 12 10.81 8.63 11.63
CA SER A 12 10.47 8.89 13.03
C SER A 12 8.95 8.82 13.31
N SER A 13 8.57 8.17 14.43
CA SER A 13 7.20 7.99 14.92
C SER A 13 6.33 9.25 14.86
N SER A 14 6.92 10.42 15.13
CA SER A 14 6.22 11.72 15.14
C SER A 14 5.70 12.09 13.75
N ILE A 15 6.52 11.93 12.70
CA ILE A 15 6.18 12.33 11.33
C ILE A 15 5.13 11.36 10.76
N SER A 16 5.26 10.06 11.00
CA SER A 16 4.30 9.05 10.55
C SER A 16 2.91 9.24 11.18
N SER A 17 2.87 9.68 12.44
CA SER A 17 1.62 10.00 13.15
C SER A 17 0.93 11.21 12.53
N ILE A 18 1.67 12.29 12.28
CA ILE A 18 1.14 13.53 11.70
C ILE A 18 0.59 13.27 10.29
N LEU A 19 1.35 12.57 9.44
CA LEU A 19 0.91 12.24 8.08
C LEU A 19 -0.37 11.40 8.09
N THR A 20 -0.43 10.35 8.90
CA THR A 20 -1.62 9.50 9.01
C THR A 20 -2.81 10.30 9.52
N GLY A 21 -2.62 11.07 10.60
CA GLY A 21 -3.66 11.91 11.17
C GLY A 21 -4.18 12.95 10.18
N SER A 22 -3.28 13.60 9.43
CA SER A 22 -3.65 14.65 8.47
C SER A 22 -4.50 14.16 7.30
N ILE A 23 -4.41 12.87 6.94
CA ILE A 23 -5.15 12.31 5.81
C ILE A 23 -6.44 11.63 6.28
N VAL A 24 -6.34 10.84 7.35
CA VAL A 24 -7.47 10.04 7.86
C VAL A 24 -8.54 10.95 8.45
N VAL A 25 -8.16 11.92 9.29
CA VAL A 25 -9.14 12.79 9.97
C VAL A 25 -10.04 13.57 9.01
N PRO A 26 -9.52 14.31 8.01
CA PRO A 26 -10.41 15.02 7.08
C PRO A 26 -11.22 14.06 6.20
N ALA A 27 -10.68 12.89 5.85
CA ALA A 27 -11.42 11.89 5.09
C ALA A 27 -12.63 11.37 5.88
N ASP A 28 -12.46 11.05 7.16
CA ASP A 28 -13.54 10.62 8.06
C ASP A 28 -14.62 11.71 8.23
N VAL A 29 -14.20 12.96 8.44
CA VAL A 29 -15.14 14.10 8.56
C VAL A 29 -15.92 14.30 7.26
N CYS A 30 -15.26 14.27 6.10
CA CYS A 30 -15.93 14.39 4.82
C CYS A 30 -16.89 13.22 4.57
N GLY A 31 -16.49 11.99 4.90
CA GLY A 31 -17.31 10.79 4.72
C GLY A 31 -18.57 10.80 5.58
N THR A 32 -18.43 11.16 6.86
CA THR A 32 -19.56 11.24 7.81
C THR A 32 -20.55 12.34 7.42
N ILE A 33 -20.07 13.53 7.05
CA ILE A 33 -20.92 14.64 6.59
C ILE A 33 -21.65 14.24 5.30
N THR A 34 -20.95 13.65 4.33
CA THR A 34 -21.54 13.25 3.04
C THR A 34 -22.59 12.15 3.24
N GLY A 35 -22.31 11.15 4.08
CA GLY A 35 -23.28 10.10 4.42
C GLY A 35 -24.54 10.67 5.08
N GLY A 36 -24.38 11.58 6.04
CA GLY A 36 -25.51 12.27 6.67
C GLY A 36 -26.31 13.15 5.69
N TYR A 37 -25.62 13.84 4.78
CA TYR A 37 -26.26 14.65 3.74
C TYR A 37 -27.08 13.79 2.78
N LEU A 38 -26.56 12.63 2.34
CA LEU A 38 -27.28 11.70 1.47
C LEU A 38 -28.57 11.20 2.14
N ILE A 39 -28.51 10.79 3.40
CA ILE A 39 -29.67 10.28 4.13
C ILE A 39 -30.76 11.35 4.21
N ARG A 40 -30.37 12.59 4.53
CA ARG A 40 -31.30 13.71 4.66
C ARG A 40 -31.88 14.15 3.32
N ARG A 41 -31.10 14.10 2.23
CA ARG A 41 -31.56 14.53 0.90
C ARG A 41 -32.48 13.51 0.24
N TYR A 42 -32.21 12.22 0.39
CA TYR A 42 -32.98 11.16 -0.26
C TYR A 42 -34.13 10.61 0.59
N HIS A 43 -34.32 11.10 1.83
CA HIS A 43 -35.37 10.62 2.75
C HIS A 43 -35.42 9.08 2.80
N MET A 44 -34.26 8.47 3.07
CA MET A 44 -34.10 7.04 2.89
C MET A 44 -34.87 6.23 3.92
N ASN A 45 -35.55 5.18 3.47
CA ASN A 45 -36.14 4.17 4.34
C ASN A 45 -35.05 3.29 4.96
N ILE A 46 -35.35 2.63 6.08
CA ILE A 46 -34.42 1.71 6.78
C ILE A 46 -33.83 0.65 5.83
N PHE A 47 -34.64 0.11 4.92
CA PHE A 47 -34.18 -0.85 3.91
C PHE A 47 -33.17 -0.24 2.93
N GLN A 48 -33.37 1.02 2.52
CA GLN A 48 -32.43 1.72 1.65
C GLN A 48 -31.12 2.00 2.38
N CYS A 49 -31.16 2.45 3.63
CA CYS A 49 -29.94 2.63 4.45
C CYS A 49 -29.12 1.35 4.55
N ILE A 50 -29.77 0.20 4.77
CA ILE A 50 -29.08 -1.11 4.81
C ILE A 50 -28.44 -1.42 3.45
N GLN A 51 -29.15 -1.20 2.35
CA GLN A 51 -28.59 -1.40 1.00
C GLN A 51 -27.37 -0.50 0.75
N PHE A 52 -27.41 0.77 1.13
CA PHE A 52 -26.26 1.68 1.00
C PHE A 52 -25.04 1.20 1.78
N ILE A 53 -25.23 0.70 3.00
CA ILE A 53 -24.15 0.13 3.81
C ILE A 53 -23.55 -1.10 3.14
N LEU A 54 -24.40 -2.01 2.64
CA LEU A 54 -23.95 -3.22 1.93
C LEU A 54 -23.17 -2.88 0.65
N ILE A 55 -23.64 -1.89 -0.13
CA ILE A 55 -22.95 -1.40 -1.33
C ILE A 55 -21.60 -0.78 -0.96
N SER A 56 -21.53 0.05 0.09
CA SER A 56 -20.28 0.67 0.53
C SER A 56 -19.26 -0.37 1.02
N CYS A 57 -19.73 -1.38 1.77
CA CYS A 57 -18.88 -2.45 2.28
C CYS A 57 -18.34 -3.34 1.14
N SER A 58 -19.21 -3.73 0.20
CA SER A 58 -18.81 -4.50 -0.97
C SER A 58 -17.84 -3.73 -1.87
N LEU A 59 -18.06 -2.43 -2.10
CA LEU A 59 -17.14 -1.59 -2.86
C LEU A 59 -15.76 -1.50 -2.19
N SER A 60 -15.73 -1.38 -0.86
CA SER A 60 -14.48 -1.36 -0.09
C SER A 60 -13.72 -2.68 -0.22
N LEU A 61 -14.43 -3.82 -0.14
CA LEU A 61 -13.83 -5.14 -0.34
C LEU A 61 -13.30 -5.32 -1.76
N ILE A 62 -14.05 -4.92 -2.79
CA ILE A 62 -13.61 -4.98 -4.19
C ILE A 62 -12.35 -4.14 -4.37
N PHE A 63 -12.32 -2.92 -3.85
CA PHE A 63 -11.14 -2.04 -3.94
C PHE A 63 -9.92 -2.66 -3.25
N LEU A 64 -10.09 -3.24 -2.06
CA LEU A 64 -9.02 -3.96 -1.37
C LEU A 64 -8.52 -5.17 -2.18
N ILE A 65 -9.43 -5.96 -2.73
CA ILE A 65 -9.08 -7.11 -3.59
C ILE A 65 -8.31 -6.61 -4.83
N SER A 66 -8.79 -5.57 -5.50
CA SER A 66 -8.09 -4.97 -6.64
C SER A 66 -6.70 -4.45 -6.26
N LEU A 67 -6.53 -3.82 -5.10
CA LEU A 67 -5.21 -3.39 -4.61
C LEU A 67 -4.27 -4.57 -4.35
N ILE A 68 -4.80 -5.70 -3.87
CA ILE A 68 -4.03 -6.94 -3.70
C ILE A 68 -3.59 -7.49 -5.06
N PHE A 69 -4.48 -7.49 -6.06
CA PHE A 69 -4.13 -7.90 -7.42
C PHE A 69 -3.12 -6.96 -8.10
N ILE A 70 -3.21 -5.65 -7.83
CA ILE A 70 -2.28 -4.64 -8.38
C ILE A 70 -0.91 -4.69 -7.69
N LYS A 71 -0.83 -5.17 -6.44
CA LYS A 71 0.42 -5.33 -5.66
C LYS A 71 1.39 -6.44 -6.18
N CYS A 72 1.35 -6.73 -7.49
CA CYS A 72 2.02 -7.82 -8.20
C CYS A 72 1.43 -9.22 -7.94
N LYS A 73 1.23 -9.94 -9.04
CA LYS A 73 0.98 -11.39 -9.08
C LYS A 73 2.20 -12.10 -8.47
N SER A 74 2.13 -12.41 -7.18
CA SER A 74 3.25 -12.84 -6.36
C SER A 74 3.85 -14.18 -6.79
N ASN A 75 4.85 -14.15 -7.65
CA ASN A 75 5.90 -15.17 -7.69
C ASN A 75 7.14 -14.57 -7.02
N ILE A 76 7.27 -14.78 -5.70
CA ILE A 76 8.46 -14.34 -4.96
C ILE A 76 9.64 -15.18 -5.46
N LYS A 77 10.53 -14.58 -6.25
CA LYS A 77 11.80 -15.21 -6.62
C LYS A 77 12.84 -14.80 -5.58
N TYR A 78 13.31 -15.79 -4.80
CA TYR A 78 14.43 -15.63 -3.86
C TYR A 78 15.78 -15.56 -4.56
N GLU A 79 15.82 -15.97 -5.84
CA GLU A 79 17.03 -16.05 -6.62
C GLU A 79 16.76 -15.41 -7.99
N SER A 80 17.23 -14.20 -8.15
CA SER A 80 17.53 -13.68 -9.48
C SER A 80 18.72 -14.52 -9.95
N ASP A 81 18.48 -15.46 -10.86
CA ASP A 81 19.49 -16.25 -11.61
C ASP A 81 20.28 -15.34 -12.58
N ASN A 82 20.67 -14.19 -12.06
CA ASN A 82 21.42 -13.15 -12.72
C ASN A 82 22.68 -13.05 -11.88
N GLN A 83 23.85 -13.31 -12.48
CA GLN A 83 25.17 -13.21 -11.82
C GLN A 83 25.35 -11.91 -11.02
N CYS A 84 24.62 -10.84 -11.37
CA CYS A 84 24.54 -9.57 -10.66
C CYS A 84 24.22 -9.69 -9.15
N SER A 85 23.37 -10.64 -8.73
CA SER A 85 22.97 -10.82 -7.33
C SER A 85 24.12 -11.25 -6.43
N GLN A 86 25.06 -12.03 -6.97
CA GLN A 86 26.22 -12.56 -6.22
C GLN A 86 27.32 -11.51 -6.02
N PHE A 87 27.37 -10.49 -6.88
CA PHE A 87 28.34 -9.38 -6.76
C PHE A 87 27.84 -8.22 -5.88
N CYS A 88 26.55 -8.20 -5.57
CA CYS A 88 25.97 -7.24 -4.64
C CYS A 88 25.84 -7.92 -3.28
N ASN A 89 26.61 -7.47 -2.28
CA ASN A 89 26.43 -7.86 -0.88
C ASN A 89 25.11 -7.29 -0.31
N CYS A 90 23.98 -7.70 -0.90
CA CYS A 90 22.65 -7.25 -0.51
C CYS A 90 22.34 -7.77 0.91
N SER A 91 22.00 -6.86 1.81
CA SER A 91 21.60 -7.22 3.18
C SER A 91 20.20 -7.87 3.17
N PRO A 92 20.01 -9.06 3.75
CA PRO A 92 18.70 -9.72 3.82
C PRO A 92 17.74 -9.03 4.81
N TYR A 93 18.23 -8.07 5.60
CA TYR A 93 17.44 -7.37 6.61
C TYR A 93 16.65 -6.17 6.06
N ILE A 94 16.94 -5.73 4.83
CA ILE A 94 16.28 -4.58 4.19
C ILE A 94 15.13 -5.11 3.32
N TYR A 95 13.91 -5.02 3.83
CA TYR A 95 12.69 -5.45 3.13
C TYR A 95 11.96 -4.24 2.53
N GLN A 96 12.08 -4.06 1.22
CA GLN A 96 11.38 -3.00 0.48
C GLN A 96 10.91 -3.57 -0.85
N PRO A 97 9.73 -4.20 -0.88
CA PRO A 97 9.30 -4.96 -2.05
C PRO A 97 9.05 -4.02 -3.22
N VAL A 98 9.72 -4.29 -4.34
CA VAL A 98 9.55 -3.55 -5.58
C VAL A 98 9.00 -4.49 -6.66
N CYS A 99 8.03 -3.99 -7.42
CA CYS A 99 7.55 -4.63 -8.64
C CYS A 99 8.47 -4.20 -9.79
N PHE A 100 9.29 -5.12 -10.29
CA PHE A 100 10.06 -4.91 -11.52
C PHE A 100 9.37 -5.60 -12.71
N GLN A 101 9.64 -5.10 -13.92
CA GLN A 101 8.81 -5.08 -15.14
C GLN A 101 8.10 -6.36 -15.65
N GLN A 102 8.06 -7.48 -14.95
CA GLN A 102 7.34 -8.70 -15.37
C GLN A 102 6.79 -9.49 -14.17
N GLN A 103 5.98 -8.86 -13.31
CA GLN A 103 5.20 -9.55 -12.27
C GLN A 103 6.06 -10.34 -11.25
N ILE A 104 7.28 -9.86 -11.00
CA ILE A 104 8.20 -10.43 -10.02
C ILE A 104 8.40 -9.41 -8.90
N THR A 105 8.13 -9.84 -7.68
CA THR A 105 8.34 -9.04 -6.48
C THR A 105 9.70 -9.40 -5.91
N PHE A 106 10.64 -8.45 -5.92
CA PHE A 106 11.95 -8.63 -5.31
C PHE A 106 11.91 -8.18 -3.85
N LEU A 107 12.66 -8.87 -2.98
CA LEU A 107 12.76 -8.55 -1.55
C LEU A 107 13.21 -7.10 -1.30
N SER A 108 14.10 -6.62 -2.15
CA SER A 108 14.59 -5.26 -2.16
C SER A 108 14.98 -4.86 -3.59
N PRO A 109 15.09 -3.55 -3.89
CA PRO A 109 15.59 -3.08 -5.18
C PRO A 109 17.02 -3.58 -5.51
N CYS A 110 17.82 -3.98 -4.52
CA CYS A 110 19.15 -4.59 -4.72
C CYS A 110 19.06 -5.93 -5.48
N TYR A 111 18.06 -6.76 -5.14
CA TYR A 111 17.85 -8.06 -5.80
C TYR A 111 17.23 -7.94 -7.20
N ALA A 112 16.63 -6.78 -7.54
CA ALA A 112 15.94 -6.56 -8.81
C ALA A 112 16.88 -6.31 -10.02
N GLY A 113 18.19 -6.22 -9.78
CA GLY A 113 19.22 -5.99 -10.81
C GLY A 113 20.02 -4.74 -10.49
N CYS A 114 21.23 -4.92 -9.96
CA CYS A 114 22.12 -3.80 -9.64
C CYS A 114 22.55 -3.09 -10.92
N THR A 115 22.28 -1.80 -11.03
CA THR A 115 22.94 -0.93 -12.01
C THR A 115 24.14 -0.17 -11.44
N THR A 116 24.39 -0.18 -10.12
CA THR A 116 25.70 0.14 -9.50
C THR A 116 25.70 -0.19 -8.00
N VAL A 117 26.79 -0.78 -7.49
CA VAL A 117 26.99 -1.11 -6.05
C VAL A 117 27.84 -0.09 -5.30
N ASN A 118 28.24 1.02 -5.94
CA ASN A 118 29.21 1.95 -5.34
C ASN A 118 28.68 3.35 -5.04
N GLY A 119 27.36 3.55 -4.94
CA GLY A 119 26.84 4.87 -4.62
C GLY A 119 27.31 5.95 -5.60
N THR A 120 27.49 5.62 -6.87
CA THR A 120 27.71 6.59 -7.93
C THR A 120 26.92 6.18 -9.16
N VAL A 121 25.95 7.02 -9.48
CA VAL A 121 25.13 6.99 -10.69
C VAL A 121 26.03 7.03 -11.92
N ARG A 122 25.83 6.10 -12.85
CA ARG A 122 25.91 6.41 -14.27
C ARG A 122 24.89 5.61 -15.05
#